data_AF-A0A6M2DVJ1-F1
#
_entry.id   AF-A0A6M2DVJ1-F1
#
_cell.length_a   1.000
_cell.length_b   1.000
_cell.length_c   1.000
_cell.angle_alpha   90.00
_cell.angle_beta   90.00
_cell.angle_gamma   90.00
#
_symmetry.space_group_name_H-M   'P 1'
#
loop_
_entity.id
_entity.type
_entity.pdbx_description
1 polymer ?
#
loop_
_entity_poly.entity_id
_entity_poly.type
_entity_poly.pdbx_seq_one_letter_code
_entity_poly.pdbx_strand_id
1 'polypeptide(L)'
;MLLVLINFFITLVPVGYSITNIVPSECCGPFRGLTSAWESIQLSYMIIPDVIQNVFGFFLTINFTIPAFITLVLILCYYNIVYSVNKHMVSVLKKQLVLEGHDKQFLLDRLSSFIKQQQEYQKDLS
;
A
#
# COMPACT_ATOMS: atom_id res chain seq x y z
N MET A 1 -0.60 -6.87 0.65
CA MET A 1 -1.80 -6.09 1.02
C MET A 1 -2.88 -6.95 1.66
N LEU A 2 -3.36 -8.03 1.01
CA LEU A 2 -4.36 -8.94 1.61
C LEU A 2 -3.93 -9.53 2.95
N LEU A 3 -2.67 -9.96 3.09
CA LEU A 3 -2.12 -10.44 4.37
C LEU A 3 -2.19 -9.39 5.48
N VAL A 4 -2.01 -8.10 5.16
CA VAL A 4 -2.09 -7.01 6.14
C VAL A 4 -3.53 -6.79 6.57
N LEU A 5 -4.47 -6.78 5.61
CA LEU A 5 -5.89 -6.68 5.91
C LEU A 5 -6.36 -7.85 6.78
N ILE A 6 -6.00 -9.09 6.41
CA ILE A 6 -6.37 -10.29 7.16
C ILE A 6 -5.78 -10.25 8.57
N ASN A 7 -4.50 -9.90 8.71
CA ASN A 7 -3.87 -9.79 10.03
C ASN A 7 -4.52 -8.70 10.90
N PHE A 8 -4.93 -7.58 10.29
CA PHE A 8 -5.66 -6.53 10.98
C PHE A 8 -6.98 -7.06 11.54
N PHE A 9 -7.79 -7.75 10.74
CA PHE A 9 -9.05 -8.35 11.22
C PHE A 9 -8.81 -9.41 12.31
N ILE A 10 -7.82 -10.28 12.12
CA ILE A 10 -7.45 -11.30 13.12
C ILE A 10 -7.04 -10.66 14.45
N THR A 11 -6.30 -9.54 14.42
CA THR A 11 -5.87 -8.82 15.63
C THR A 11 -7.01 -8.02 16.26
N LEU A 12 -7.95 -7.55 15.45
CA LEU A 12 -9.10 -6.76 15.93
C LEU A 12 -10.04 -7.60 16.81
N VAL A 13 -10.19 -8.90 16.52
CA VAL A 13 -11.02 -9.83 17.30
C VAL A 13 -10.59 -9.94 18.77
N PRO A 14 -9.34 -10.32 19.12
CA PRO A 14 -8.90 -10.41 20.51
C PRO A 14 -8.82 -9.04 21.19
N VAL A 15 -8.54 -7.96 20.46
CA VAL A 15 -8.58 -6.60 21.00
C VAL A 15 -10.01 -6.22 21.39
N GLY A 16 -10.98 -6.42 20.50
CA GLY A 16 -12.40 -6.17 20.78
C GLY A 16 -12.93 -7.06 21.91
N TYR A 17 -12.51 -8.32 21.95
CA TYR A 17 -12.83 -9.22 23.06
C TYR A 17 -12.25 -8.72 24.38
N SER A 18 -11.00 -8.26 24.38
CA SER A 18 -10.35 -7.71 25.56
C SER A 18 -11.08 -6.48 26.10
N ILE A 19 -11.50 -5.57 25.23
CA ILE A 19 -12.22 -4.34 25.63
C ILE A 19 -13.60 -4.65 26.19
N THR A 20 -14.28 -5.68 25.66
CA THR A 20 -15.66 -6.01 26.04
C THR A 20 -15.77 -6.93 27.25
N ASN A 21 -14.82 -7.84 27.47
CA ASN A 21 -14.95 -8.88 28.50
C ASN A 21 -13.94 -8.76 29.65
N ILE A 22 -12.84 -8.01 29.52
CA ILE A 22 -11.86 -7.90 30.61
C ILE A 22 -12.31 -6.83 31.61
N VAL A 23 -12.47 -7.25 32.87
CA VAL A 23 -12.82 -6.37 33.99
C VAL A 23 -11.63 -5.45 34.29
N PRO A 24 -11.83 -4.12 34.33
CA PRO A 24 -10.77 -3.17 34.64
C PRO A 24 -10.30 -3.28 36.11
N SER A 25 -9.13 -2.70 36.41
CA SER A 25 -8.56 -2.74 37.75
C SER A 25 -9.38 -1.91 38.75
N GLU A 26 -9.90 -2.59 39.78
CA GLU A 26 -10.76 -2.02 40.84
C GLU A 26 -10.04 -1.02 41.75
N CYS A 27 -8.74 -1.19 41.95
CA CYS A 27 -7.99 -0.45 42.97
C CYS A 27 -7.62 0.98 42.58
N CYS A 28 -7.52 1.34 41.30
CA CYS A 28 -7.22 2.72 40.86
C CYS A 28 -7.43 2.89 39.34
N GLY A 29 -8.19 3.91 38.94
CA GLY A 29 -8.39 4.28 37.54
C GLY A 29 -9.74 4.95 37.25
N PRO A 30 -9.93 5.53 36.05
CA PRO A 30 -11.19 6.16 35.63
C PRO A 30 -12.31 5.14 35.29
N PHE A 31 -12.02 3.84 35.27
CA PHE A 31 -12.95 2.74 34.94
C PHE A 31 -13.37 1.90 36.16
N ARG A 32 -13.21 2.41 37.38
CA ARG A 32 -13.51 1.69 38.64
C ARG A 32 -14.99 1.34 38.76
N GLY A 33 -15.29 0.09 39.12
CA GLY A 33 -16.67 -0.37 39.37
C GLY A 33 -17.52 -0.58 38.11
N LEU A 34 -16.94 -0.48 36.90
CA LEU A 34 -17.62 -0.89 35.68
C LEU A 34 -17.32 -2.36 35.38
N THR A 35 -18.33 -3.09 34.92
CA THR A 35 -18.17 -4.52 34.62
C THR A 35 -17.29 -4.77 33.40
N SER A 36 -17.14 -3.76 32.55
CA SER A 36 -16.32 -3.78 31.34
C SER A 36 -15.90 -2.36 30.93
N ALA A 37 -14.73 -2.22 30.32
CA ALA A 37 -14.31 -0.97 29.69
C ALA A 37 -15.31 -0.49 28.60
N TRP A 38 -16.07 -1.42 28.02
CA TRP A 38 -17.14 -1.13 27.06
C TRP A 38 -18.27 -0.28 27.64
N GLU A 39 -18.62 -0.44 28.92
CA GLU A 39 -19.71 0.33 29.53
C GLU A 39 -19.41 1.83 29.58
N SER A 40 -18.14 2.21 29.77
CA SER A 40 -17.72 3.62 29.72
C SER A 40 -17.92 4.23 28.33
N ILE A 41 -17.75 3.44 27.28
CA ILE A 41 -17.97 3.86 25.89
C ILE A 41 -19.48 4.02 25.63
N GLN A 42 -20.30 3.09 26.14
CA GLN A 42 -21.76 3.17 26.04
C GLN A 42 -22.33 4.40 26.76
N LEU A 43 -21.84 4.69 27.97
CA LEU A 43 -22.21 5.90 28.72
C LEU A 43 -21.84 7.18 27.97
N SER A 44 -20.65 7.24 27.38
CA SER A 44 -20.26 8.38 26.53
C SER A 44 -21.13 8.48 25.29
N TYR A 45 -21.51 7.35 24.67
CA TYR A 45 -22.40 7.34 23.50
C TYR A 45 -23.75 8.00 23.80
N MET A 46 -24.32 7.81 24.99
CA MET A 46 -25.58 8.45 25.39
C MET A 46 -25.47 9.98 25.58
N ILE A 47 -24.27 10.49 25.90
CA ILE A 47 -24.04 11.92 26.15
C ILE A 47 -23.70 12.67 24.85
N ILE A 48 -23.26 11.94 23.83
CA ILE A 48 -22.89 12.49 22.52
C ILE A 48 -24.14 13.02 21.79
N PRO A 49 -24.08 14.21 21.15
CA PRO A 49 -25.22 14.80 20.45
C PRO A 49 -25.75 13.92 19.31
N ASP A 50 -27.06 13.96 19.09
CA ASP A 50 -27.78 13.10 18.12
C ASP A 50 -27.18 13.13 16.70
N VAL A 51 -26.66 14.27 16.26
CA VAL A 51 -26.03 14.42 14.95
C VAL A 51 -24.87 13.44 14.79
N ILE A 52 -24.02 13.31 15.81
CA ILE A 52 -22.85 12.43 15.77
C ILE A 52 -23.30 10.97 15.82
N GLN A 53 -24.26 10.64 16.68
CA GLN A 53 -24.83 9.28 16.76
C GLN A 53 -25.41 8.84 15.41
N ASN A 54 -26.15 9.71 14.73
CA ASN A 54 -26.79 9.39 13.45
C ASN A 54 -25.76 9.19 12.34
N VAL A 55 -24.67 9.98 12.34
CA VAL A 55 -23.56 9.81 11.40
C VAL A 55 -22.86 8.46 11.62
N PHE A 56 -22.50 8.13 12.86
CA PHE A 56 -21.91 6.82 13.18
C PHE A 56 -22.86 5.68 12.80
N GLY A 57 -24.15 5.79 13.12
CA GLY A 57 -25.16 4.81 12.74
C GLY A 57 -25.27 4.61 11.22
N PHE A 58 -25.19 5.69 10.44
CA PHE A 58 -25.16 5.62 8.98
C PHE A 58 -23.91 4.89 8.47
N PHE A 59 -22.73 5.20 9.01
CA PHE A 59 -21.49 4.50 8.66
C PHE A 59 -21.53 3.01 9.02
N LEU A 60 -22.07 2.68 10.20
CA LEU A 60 -22.18 1.32 10.74
C LEU A 60 -23.31 0.50 10.08
N THR A 61 -24.18 1.14 9.30
CA THR A 61 -25.26 0.44 8.59
C THR A 61 -24.67 -0.52 7.56
N ILE A 62 -25.17 -1.76 7.54
CA ILE A 62 -24.70 -2.84 6.67
C ILE A 62 -24.73 -2.41 5.18
N ASN A 63 -25.81 -1.74 4.77
CA ASN A 63 -26.01 -1.27 3.41
C ASN A 63 -24.96 -0.26 2.94
N PHE A 64 -24.28 0.43 3.86
CA PHE A 64 -23.22 1.38 3.53
C PHE A 64 -21.82 0.77 3.76
N THR A 65 -21.64 0.07 4.88
CA THR A 65 -20.37 -0.56 5.25
C THR A 65 -19.88 -1.57 4.21
N ILE A 66 -20.74 -2.50 3.78
CA ILE A 66 -20.36 -3.58 2.88
C ILE A 66 -19.89 -3.05 1.52
N PRO A 67 -20.65 -2.21 0.80
CA PRO A 67 -20.20 -1.68 -0.48
C PRO A 67 -18.94 -0.81 -0.32
N ALA A 68 -18.86 0.02 0.72
CA ALA A 68 -17.66 0.83 0.97
C ALA A 68 -16.41 -0.04 1.18
N PHE A 69 -16.53 -1.14 1.93
CA PHE A 69 -15.45 -2.09 2.13
C PHE A 69 -15.01 -2.76 0.82
N ILE A 70 -15.97 -3.20 -0.01
CA ILE A 70 -15.67 -3.81 -1.32
C ILE A 70 -14.95 -2.80 -2.23
N THR A 71 -15.43 -1.56 -2.31
CA THR A 71 -14.80 -0.50 -3.09
C THR A 71 -13.37 -0.24 -2.61
N LEU A 72 -13.14 -0.18 -1.30
CA LEU A 72 -11.81 0.01 -0.72
C LEU A 72 -10.87 -1.14 -1.09
N VAL A 73 -11.34 -2.40 -1.02
CA VAL A 73 -10.55 -3.57 -1.44
C VAL A 73 -10.22 -3.51 -2.93
N LEU A 74 -11.17 -3.12 -3.78
CA LEU A 74 -10.94 -2.97 -5.23
C LEU A 74 -9.87 -1.92 -5.52
N ILE A 75 -9.95 -0.76 -4.88
CA ILE A 75 -8.96 0.32 -5.02
C ILE A 75 -7.57 -0.19 -4.60
N LEU A 76 -7.47 -0.85 -3.45
CA LEU A 76 -6.21 -1.40 -2.97
C LEU A 76 -5.65 -2.46 -3.93
N CYS A 77 -6.48 -3.36 -4.45
CA CYS A 77 -6.07 -4.35 -5.44
C CYS A 77 -5.57 -3.69 -6.73
N TYR A 78 -6.29 -2.69 -7.24
CA TYR A 78 -5.90 -1.92 -8.41
C TYR A 78 -4.52 -1.28 -8.22
N TYR A 79 -4.31 -0.56 -7.11
CA TYR A 79 -3.02 0.05 -6.81
C TYR A 79 -1.89 -0.98 -6.67
N ASN A 80 -2.14 -2.15 -6.08
CA ASN A 80 -1.14 -3.21 -6.01
C ASN A 80 -0.75 -3.73 -7.39
N ILE A 81 -1.73 -3.97 -8.26
CA ILE A 81 -1.48 -4.44 -9.63
C ILE A 81 -0.67 -3.39 -10.38
N VAL A 82 -1.12 -2.13 -10.36
CA VAL A 82 -0.43 -1.02 -11.02
C VAL A 82 0.99 -0.84 -10.48
N TYR A 83 1.18 -0.93 -9.16
CA TYR A 83 2.49 -0.85 -8.54
C TYR A 83 3.42 -1.99 -9.00
N SER A 84 2.91 -3.23 -9.01
CA SER A 84 3.66 -4.41 -9.44
C SER A 84 4.06 -4.33 -10.92
N VAL A 85 3.11 -3.97 -11.79
CA VAL A 85 3.33 -3.83 -13.24
C VAL A 85 4.29 -2.69 -13.53
N ASN A 86 4.13 -1.52 -12.89
CA ASN A 86 5.03 -0.39 -13.09
C ASN A 86 6.47 -0.74 -12.69
N LYS A 87 6.66 -1.42 -11.57
CA LYS A 87 8.01 -1.88 -11.17
C LYS A 87 8.63 -2.83 -12.20
N HIS A 88 7.83 -3.76 -12.73
CA HIS A 88 8.30 -4.71 -13.74
C HIS A 88 8.60 -4.02 -15.08
N MET A 89 7.69 -3.19 -15.56
CA MET A 89 7.81 -2.47 -16.84
C MET A 89 9.03 -1.55 -16.85
N VAL A 90 9.29 -0.83 -15.75
CA VAL A 90 10.49 0.01 -15.60
C VAL A 90 11.77 -0.83 -15.65
N SER A 91 11.78 -2.02 -15.03
CA SER A 91 12.94 -2.92 -15.05
C SER A 91 13.23 -3.45 -16.46
N VAL A 92 12.19 -3.85 -17.19
CA VAL A 92 12.31 -4.31 -18.59
C VAL A 92 12.82 -3.17 -19.48
N LEU A 93 12.25 -1.97 -19.34
CA LEU A 93 12.65 -0.81 -20.13
C LEU A 93 14.11 -0.42 -19.88
N LYS A 94 14.58 -0.45 -18.63
CA LYS A 94 16.00 -0.23 -18.29
C LYS A 94 16.91 -1.27 -18.94
N LYS A 95 16.52 -2.54 -18.96
CA LYS A 95 17.32 -3.59 -19.62
C LYS A 95 17.43 -3.34 -21.12
N GLN A 96 16.32 -2.98 -21.78
CA GLN A 96 16.34 -2.66 -23.22
C GLN A 96 17.22 -1.44 -23.52
N LEU A 97 17.14 -0.38 -22.71
CA LEU A 97 18.01 0.79 -22.85
C LEU A 97 19.50 0.47 -22.73
N VAL A 98 19.89 -0.42 -21.80
CA VAL A 98 21.30 -0.85 -21.66
C VAL A 98 21.75 -1.68 -22.85
N LEU A 99 20.90 -2.59 -23.33
CA LEU A 99 21.18 -3.41 -24.52
C LEU A 99 21.34 -2.56 -25.78
N GLU A 100 20.39 -1.64 -26.03
CA GLU A 100 20.45 -0.71 -27.17
C GLU A 100 21.64 0.26 -27.05
N GLY A 101 21.96 0.70 -25.84
CA GLY A 101 23.15 1.52 -25.58
C GLY A 101 24.45 0.80 -25.94
N HIS A 102 24.58 -0.47 -25.59
CA HIS A 102 25.74 -1.29 -25.91
C HIS A 102 25.89 -1.51 -27.43
N ASP A 103 24.78 -1.79 -28.12
CA ASP A 103 24.79 -2.04 -29.56
C ASP A 103 25.20 -0.79 -30.36
N LYS A 104 24.72 0.39 -29.94
CA LYS A 104 25.15 1.68 -30.51
C LYS A 104 26.64 1.95 -30.29
N GLN A 105 27.18 1.65 -29.11
CA GLN A 105 28.61 1.79 -28.84
C GLN A 105 29.44 0.85 -29.71
N PHE A 106 29.01 -0.40 -29.88
CA PHE A 106 29.68 -1.36 -30.75
C PHE A 106 29.70 -0.90 -32.21
N LEU A 107 28.58 -0.39 -32.72
CA LEU A 107 28.50 0.15 -34.09
C LEU A 107 29.41 1.36 -34.30
N LEU A 108 29.48 2.28 -33.33
CA LEU A 108 30.37 3.43 -33.39
C LEU A 108 31.85 3.03 -33.36
N ASP A 109 32.21 2.04 -32.54
CA ASP A 109 33.59 1.55 -32.45
C ASP A 109 34.03 0.92 -33.77
N ARG A 110 33.16 0.10 -34.38
CA ARG A 110 33.38 -0.45 -35.73
C ARG A 110 33.53 0.66 -36.77
N LEU A 111 32.64 1.65 -36.78
CA LEU A 111 32.72 2.78 -37.72
C LEU A 111 34.04 3.55 -37.57
N SER A 112 34.47 3.82 -36.34
CA SER A 112 35.72 4.52 -36.05
C SER A 112 36.96 3.76 -36.56
N SER A 113 36.95 2.43 -36.44
CA SER A 113 38.03 1.57 -36.92
C SER A 113 38.17 1.62 -38.45
N PHE A 114 37.05 1.63 -39.19
CA PHE A 114 37.06 1.76 -40.64
C PHE A 114 37.55 3.14 -41.11
N ILE A 115 37.13 4.22 -40.44
CA ILE A 115 37.59 5.59 -40.75
C ILE A 115 39.11 5.69 -40.54
N LYS A 116 39.63 5.12 -39.45
CA LYS A 116 41.08 5.11 -39.17
C LYS A 116 41.86 4.33 -40.21
N GLN A 117 41.38 3.15 -40.62
CA GLN A 117 41.99 2.37 -41.71
C GLN A 117 42.02 3.13 -43.03
N GLN A 118 40.93 3.83 -43.40
CA GLN A 118 40.93 4.67 -44.60
C GLN A 118 41.93 5.83 -44.51
N GLN A 119 42.06 6.47 -43.34
CA GLN A 119 43.05 7.52 -43.13
C GLN A 119 44.49 7.02 -43.25
N GLU A 120 44.79 5.83 -42.74
CA GLU A 120 46.12 5.20 -42.88
C GLU A 120 46.39 4.86 -44.36
N TYR A 121 45.43 4.23 -45.05
CA TYR A 121 45.56 3.93 -46.48
C TYR A 121 45.77 5.19 -47.35
N GLN A 122 45.08 6.29 -47.05
CA GLN A 122 45.28 7.57 -47.76
C GLN A 122 46.65 8.21 -47.48
N LYS A 123 47.26 7.97 -46.31
CA LYS A 123 48.62 8.43 -46.01
C LYS A 123 49.69 7.62 -46.74
N ASP A 124 49.50 6.32 -46.92
CA ASP A 124 50.44 5.47 -47.67
C ASP A 124 50.42 5.75 -49.19
N LEU A 125 49.34 6.36 -49.71
CA LEU A 125 49.21 6.72 -51.12
C LEU A 125 49.68 8.16 -51.44
N SER A 126 50.00 8.96 -50.41
CA SER A 126 50.48 10.35 -50.50
C SER A 126 51.99 10.43 -50.28
#